data_AF-A0A2P8FE68-F1
#
_entry.id   AF-A0A2P8FE68-F1
#
_cell.length_a   1.000
_cell.length_b   1.000
_cell.length_c   1.000
_cell.angle_alpha   90.00
_cell.angle_beta   90.00
_cell.angle_gamma   90.00
#
_symmetry.space_group_name_H-M   'P 1'
#
loop_
_entity.id
_entity.type
_entity.pdbx_description
1 polymer ?
#
loop_
_entity_poly.entity_id
_entity_poly.type
_entity_poly.pdbx_seq_one_letter_code
_entity_poly.pdbx_strand_id
1 'polypeptide(L)'
;MIQRVVKITVAALSVAIASEAVAFRTVNNQIVNPVNSVEIEVIGRPGNTKPDFWCAAADFFVRRNAPWKTRIYVKTGIGQGVTQASPNAVVFTTDPAASGVEVYTNNVVSDILTPGYGRSLTYAWGECDKLGVLIF
;
A
#
# COMPACT_ATOMS: atom_id res chain seq x y z
N MET A 1 -9.62 67.75 11.54
CA MET A 1 -10.27 66.43 11.33
C MET A 1 -9.22 65.45 10.84
N ILE A 2 -8.82 64.47 11.64
CA ILE A 2 -7.79 63.48 11.30
C ILE A 2 -8.50 62.13 11.19
N GLN A 3 -8.76 61.65 9.97
CA GLN A 3 -9.29 60.31 9.75
C GLN A 3 -8.17 59.29 9.92
N ARG A 4 -8.24 58.50 11.00
CA ARG A 4 -7.38 57.31 11.18
C ARG A 4 -7.98 56.16 10.38
N VAL A 5 -7.35 55.83 9.25
CA VAL A 5 -7.69 54.64 8.46
C VAL A 5 -7.11 53.43 9.16
N VAL A 6 -7.97 52.67 9.87
CA VAL A 6 -7.62 51.38 10.46
C VAL A 6 -7.59 50.34 9.35
N LYS A 7 -6.39 49.92 8.93
CA LYS A 7 -6.21 48.81 7.98
C LYS A 7 -6.41 47.49 8.72
N ILE A 8 -7.56 46.86 8.53
CA ILE A 8 -7.83 45.50 9.00
C ILE A 8 -7.22 44.53 8.00
N THR A 9 -6.01 44.05 8.28
CA THR A 9 -5.41 42.92 7.58
C THR A 9 -6.07 41.62 8.05
N VAL A 10 -6.92 41.05 7.20
CA VAL A 10 -7.47 39.71 7.37
C VAL A 10 -6.35 38.71 7.08
N ALA A 11 -5.77 38.12 8.12
CA ALA A 11 -4.86 36.99 7.97
C ALA A 11 -5.67 35.75 7.63
N ALA A 12 -5.59 35.30 6.38
CA ALA A 12 -6.21 34.05 5.94
C ALA A 12 -5.47 32.87 6.59
N LEU A 13 -6.08 32.28 7.61
CA LEU A 13 -5.59 31.08 8.28
C LEU A 13 -5.90 29.86 7.38
N SER A 14 -4.97 29.50 6.51
CA SER A 14 -5.06 28.28 5.71
C SER A 14 -4.95 27.06 6.64
N VAL A 15 -6.09 26.51 7.04
CA VAL A 15 -6.13 25.23 7.78
C VAL A 15 -5.73 24.14 6.79
N ALA A 16 -4.48 23.69 6.88
CA ALA A 16 -4.03 22.48 6.18
C ALA A 16 -4.75 21.29 6.84
N ILE A 17 -5.82 20.82 6.21
CA ILE A 17 -6.48 19.59 6.61
C ILE A 17 -5.50 18.46 6.26
N ALA A 18 -4.77 17.95 7.25
CA ALA A 18 -4.03 16.72 7.07
C ALA A 18 -5.06 15.63 6.74
N SER A 19 -5.11 15.21 5.47
CA SER A 19 -5.88 14.05 5.08
C SER A 19 -5.24 12.85 5.75
N GLU A 20 -5.77 12.42 6.88
CA GLU A 20 -5.46 11.11 7.44
C GLU A 20 -5.79 10.08 6.36
N ALA A 21 -4.76 9.46 5.78
CA ALA A 21 -4.95 8.36 4.86
C ALA A 21 -5.73 7.27 5.61
N VAL A 22 -7.00 7.09 5.28
CA VAL A 22 -7.85 6.10 5.95
C VAL A 22 -7.22 4.73 5.71
N ALA A 23 -6.66 4.16 6.78
CA ALA A 23 -6.09 2.84 6.80
C ALA A 23 -7.13 1.82 6.31
N PHE A 24 -6.83 1.13 5.22
CA PHE A 24 -7.74 0.14 4.64
C PHE A 24 -7.57 -1.19 5.37
N ARG A 25 -8.67 -1.77 5.85
CA ARG A 25 -8.67 -3.09 6.49
C ARG A 25 -9.07 -4.16 5.48
N THR A 26 -8.22 -5.16 5.34
CA THR A 26 -8.37 -6.23 4.34
C THR A 26 -9.22 -7.39 4.87
N VAL A 27 -9.60 -8.31 3.98
CA VAL A 27 -10.32 -9.56 4.30
C VAL A 27 -9.58 -10.46 5.30
N ASN A 28 -8.23 -10.49 5.25
CA ASN A 28 -7.39 -11.16 6.25
C ASN A 28 -7.05 -10.26 7.44
N ASN A 29 -7.85 -9.19 7.64
CA ASN A 29 -7.78 -8.25 8.73
C ASN A 29 -6.47 -7.44 8.81
N GLN A 30 -5.57 -7.48 7.82
CA GLN A 30 -4.37 -6.62 7.78
C GLN A 30 -4.73 -5.17 7.48
N ILE A 31 -3.77 -4.27 7.73
CA ILE A 31 -3.88 -2.86 7.38
C ILE A 31 -3.06 -2.60 6.11
N VAL A 32 -3.67 -1.93 5.14
CA VAL A 32 -3.01 -1.42 3.95
C VAL A 32 -3.09 0.10 3.95
N ASN A 33 -1.94 0.75 3.82
CA ASN A 33 -1.81 2.20 3.74
C ASN A 33 -1.34 2.58 2.33
N PRO A 34 -2.01 3.50 1.62
CA PRO A 34 -1.46 4.07 0.40
C PRO A 34 -0.17 4.84 0.71
N VAL A 35 0.92 4.56 0.00
CA VAL A 35 2.17 5.33 0.10
C VAL A 35 2.14 6.48 -0.91
N ASN A 36 1.70 6.20 -2.13
CA ASN A 36 1.46 7.17 -3.20
C ASN A 36 0.44 6.59 -4.21
N SER A 37 0.38 7.12 -5.44
CA SER A 37 -0.58 6.70 -6.47
C SER A 37 -0.37 5.28 -7.02
N VAL A 38 0.83 4.73 -6.91
CA VAL A 38 1.17 3.39 -7.44
C VAL A 38 1.67 2.44 -6.36
N GLU A 39 2.01 2.95 -5.18
CA GLU A 39 2.54 2.17 -4.06
C GLU A 39 1.57 2.06 -2.89
N ILE A 40 1.54 0.86 -2.32
CA ILE A 40 0.82 0.57 -1.08
C ILE A 40 1.76 -0.12 -0.10
N GLU A 41 1.54 0.12 1.17
CA GLU A 41 2.22 -0.55 2.27
C GLU A 41 1.25 -1.47 2.98
N VAL A 42 1.62 -2.74 3.13
CA VAL A 42 0.89 -3.72 3.94
C VAL A 42 1.58 -3.87 5.28
N ILE A 43 0.86 -3.58 6.35
CA ILE A 43 1.34 -3.70 7.73
C ILE A 43 1.18 -5.14 8.21
N GLY A 44 2.31 -5.76 8.52
CA GLY A 44 2.41 -7.08 9.12
C GLY A 44 2.02 -7.09 10.59
N ARG A 45 1.51 -8.23 11.03
CA ARG A 45 1.15 -8.55 12.41
C ARG A 45 1.88 -9.80 12.87
N PRO A 46 2.02 -10.01 14.19
CA PRO A 46 2.53 -11.28 14.72
C PRO A 46 1.76 -12.47 14.12
N GLY A 47 2.49 -13.46 13.61
CA GLY A 47 1.92 -14.65 12.98
C GLY A 47 1.60 -14.52 11.49
N ASN A 48 1.73 -13.35 10.87
CA ASN A 48 1.58 -13.25 9.41
C ASN A 48 2.68 -14.02 8.68
N THR A 49 2.26 -14.70 7.63
CA THR A 49 3.08 -15.39 6.66
C THR A 49 3.20 -14.57 5.37
N LYS A 50 4.09 -14.95 4.47
CA LYS A 50 4.28 -14.22 3.19
C LYS A 50 3.01 -14.17 2.32
N PRO A 51 2.19 -15.24 2.22
CA PRO A 51 0.88 -15.18 1.57
C PRO A 51 -0.08 -14.13 2.13
N ASP A 52 -0.05 -13.84 3.44
CA ASP A 52 -0.91 -12.80 4.03
C ASP A 52 -0.69 -11.45 3.36
N PHE A 53 0.57 -11.04 3.19
CA PHE A 53 0.90 -9.77 2.54
C PHE A 53 0.39 -9.69 1.10
N TRP A 54 0.47 -10.79 0.36
CA TRP A 54 -0.06 -10.86 -1.01
C TRP A 54 -1.59 -10.80 -1.04
N CYS A 55 -2.27 -11.50 -0.13
CA CYS A 55 -3.73 -11.44 -0.01
C CYS A 55 -4.20 -10.02 0.31
N ALA A 56 -3.57 -9.36 1.30
CA ALA A 56 -3.88 -7.99 1.69
C ALA A 56 -3.66 -6.98 0.55
N ALA A 57 -2.54 -7.09 -0.17
CA ALA A 57 -2.26 -6.26 -1.33
C ALA A 57 -3.31 -6.47 -2.43
N ALA A 58 -3.68 -7.73 -2.71
CA ALA A 58 -4.68 -8.05 -3.72
C ALA A 58 -6.06 -7.48 -3.35
N ASP A 59 -6.53 -7.67 -2.12
CA ASP A 59 -7.81 -7.14 -1.64
C ASP A 59 -7.91 -5.62 -1.84
N PHE A 60 -6.86 -4.90 -1.48
CA PHE A 60 -6.81 -3.46 -1.66
C PHE A 60 -7.09 -3.02 -3.11
N PHE A 61 -6.50 -3.73 -4.09
CA PHE A 61 -6.67 -3.43 -5.52
C PHE A 61 -7.97 -3.97 -6.10
N VAL A 62 -8.43 -5.16 -5.68
CA VAL A 62 -9.75 -5.70 -6.05
C VAL A 62 -10.85 -4.72 -5.62
N ARG A 63 -10.81 -4.21 -4.39
CA ARG A 63 -11.81 -3.23 -3.91
C ARG A 63 -11.74 -1.86 -4.57
N ARG A 64 -10.72 -1.63 -5.39
CA ARG A 64 -10.58 -0.44 -6.25
C ARG A 64 -10.86 -0.76 -7.72
N ASN A 65 -11.43 -1.93 -8.01
CA ASN A 65 -11.78 -2.39 -9.34
C ASN A 65 -10.58 -2.41 -10.30
N ALA A 66 -9.37 -2.67 -9.79
CA ALA A 66 -8.22 -2.87 -10.65
C ALA A 66 -8.43 -4.09 -11.56
N PRO A 67 -8.02 -4.05 -12.84
CA PRO A 67 -8.15 -5.20 -13.73
C PRO A 67 -7.43 -6.43 -13.17
N TRP A 68 -8.02 -7.61 -13.30
CA TRP A 68 -7.45 -8.89 -12.83
C TRP A 68 -6.04 -9.20 -13.40
N LYS A 69 -5.72 -8.66 -14.59
CA LYS A 69 -4.41 -8.80 -15.23
C LYS A 69 -3.36 -7.81 -14.71
N THR A 70 -3.72 -6.87 -13.84
CA THR A 70 -2.80 -5.90 -13.23
C THR A 70 -1.66 -6.66 -12.56
N ARG A 71 -0.42 -6.25 -12.83
CA ARG A 71 0.76 -6.81 -12.16
C ARG A 71 1.07 -6.00 -10.91
N ILE A 72 1.30 -6.71 -9.81
CA ILE A 72 1.69 -6.16 -8.52
C ILE A 72 3.08 -6.69 -8.23
N TYR A 73 4.00 -5.79 -7.87
CA TYR A 73 5.39 -6.10 -7.60
C TYR A 73 5.75 -5.74 -6.17
N VAL A 74 6.68 -6.48 -5.59
CA VAL A 74 7.28 -6.13 -4.30
C VAL A 74 8.29 -5.01 -4.52
N LYS A 75 8.12 -3.87 -3.86
CA LYS A 75 9.11 -2.78 -3.82
C LYS A 75 10.13 -3.02 -2.72
N THR A 76 9.65 -3.31 -1.51
CA THR A 76 10.48 -3.68 -0.37
C THR A 76 9.95 -4.97 0.25
N GLY A 77 10.86 -5.90 0.58
CA GLY A 77 10.51 -7.07 1.38
C GLY A 77 10.12 -6.69 2.81
N ILE A 78 9.90 -7.69 3.68
CA ILE A 78 9.52 -7.45 5.08
C ILE A 78 10.60 -6.60 5.77
N GLY A 79 10.20 -5.43 6.27
CA GLY A 79 11.10 -4.52 6.99
C GLY A 79 10.35 -3.41 7.71
N GLN A 80 11.08 -2.33 8.01
CA GLN A 80 10.52 -1.13 8.66
C GLN A 80 9.49 -0.46 7.76
N GLY A 81 8.36 -0.08 8.37
CA GLY A 81 7.29 0.64 7.68
C GLY A 81 7.62 2.08 7.34
N VAL A 82 7.04 2.56 6.25
CA VAL A 82 7.17 3.90 5.69
C VAL A 82 6.05 4.82 6.17
N THR A 83 4.81 4.31 6.23
CA THR A 83 3.63 5.10 6.62
C THR A 83 3.31 4.99 8.11
N GLN A 84 3.75 3.90 8.74
CA GLN A 84 3.59 3.65 10.17
C GLN A 84 4.85 3.00 10.72
N ALA A 85 5.18 3.30 11.99
CA ALA A 85 6.23 2.62 12.73
C ALA A 85 5.85 1.16 13.02
N SER A 86 6.04 0.29 12.03
CA SER A 86 5.91 -1.16 12.15
C SER A 86 7.27 -1.81 11.82
N PRO A 87 7.74 -2.78 12.61
CA PRO A 87 8.94 -3.54 12.27
C PRO A 87 8.69 -4.58 11.16
N ASN A 88 7.43 -4.81 10.80
CA ASN A 88 7.01 -5.74 9.74
C ASN A 88 6.06 -5.01 8.79
N ALA A 89 6.58 -4.58 7.66
CA ALA A 89 5.81 -4.00 6.57
C ALA A 89 6.40 -4.41 5.23
N VAL A 90 5.56 -4.49 4.21
CA VAL A 90 5.96 -4.78 2.82
C VAL A 90 5.35 -3.70 1.95
N VAL A 91 6.15 -3.08 1.10
CA VAL A 91 5.65 -2.13 0.11
C VAL A 91 5.49 -2.85 -1.23
N PHE A 92 4.32 -2.70 -1.83
CA PHE A 92 4.01 -3.18 -3.17
C PHE A 92 3.83 -2.00 -4.12
N THR A 93 4.03 -2.24 -5.41
CA THR A 93 3.79 -1.27 -6.48
C THR A 93 3.11 -1.91 -7.69
N THR A 94 2.29 -1.14 -8.40
CA THR A 94 1.77 -1.51 -9.73
C THR A 94 2.60 -0.96 -10.88
N ASP A 95 3.55 -0.05 -10.59
CA ASP A 95 4.47 0.55 -11.55
C ASP A 95 5.92 0.41 -11.04
N PRO A 96 6.61 -0.69 -11.40
CA PRO A 96 7.96 -0.94 -10.91
C PRO A 96 8.96 0.11 -11.42
N ALA A 97 8.76 0.67 -12.62
CA ALA A 97 9.66 1.69 -13.16
C ALA A 97 9.54 3.00 -12.39
N ALA A 98 8.32 3.47 -12.13
CA ALA A 98 8.09 4.67 -11.31
C ALA A 98 8.58 4.51 -9.85
N SER A 99 8.54 3.28 -9.34
CA SER A 99 9.02 2.94 -7.99
C SER A 99 10.52 2.65 -7.89
N GLY A 100 11.27 2.69 -8.99
CA GLY A 100 12.71 2.37 -9.01
C GLY A 100 13.02 0.89 -8.70
N VAL A 101 12.10 0.00 -9.03
CA VAL A 101 12.20 -1.45 -8.78
C VAL A 101 12.65 -2.14 -10.06
N GLU A 102 13.79 -2.84 -10.00
CA GLU A 102 14.20 -3.76 -11.06
C GLU A 102 13.31 -5.01 -11.01
N VAL A 103 12.71 -5.37 -12.15
CA VAL A 103 11.80 -6.53 -12.21
C VAL A 103 12.61 -7.82 -12.08
N TYR A 104 12.16 -8.70 -11.20
CA TYR A 104 12.75 -10.02 -11.01
C TYR A 104 12.45 -10.92 -12.21
N THR A 105 13.49 -11.33 -12.95
CA THR A 105 13.36 -12.15 -14.17
C THR A 105 13.89 -13.58 -14.02
N ASN A 106 14.37 -13.99 -12.85
CA ASN A 106 14.92 -15.33 -12.67
C ASN A 106 13.80 -16.39 -12.65
N ASN A 107 14.12 -17.58 -13.16
CA ASN A 107 13.18 -18.71 -13.23
C ASN A 107 12.98 -19.45 -11.90
N VAL A 108 13.78 -19.12 -10.87
CA VAL A 108 13.72 -19.76 -9.55
C VAL A 108 13.34 -18.70 -8.53
N VAL A 109 12.18 -18.84 -7.89
CA VAL A 109 11.73 -17.93 -6.83
C VAL A 109 12.01 -18.58 -5.48
N SER A 110 13.06 -18.15 -4.80
CA SER A 110 13.38 -18.62 -3.43
C SER A 110 12.55 -17.90 -2.36
N ASP A 111 12.13 -16.67 -2.62
CA ASP A 111 11.31 -15.87 -1.72
C ASP A 111 10.29 -15.05 -2.51
N ILE A 112 9.00 -15.23 -2.17
CA ILE A 112 7.86 -14.55 -2.81
C ILE A 112 7.72 -13.09 -2.38
N LEU A 113 8.55 -12.59 -1.46
CA LEU A 113 8.65 -11.18 -1.08
C LEU A 113 10.02 -10.57 -1.46
N THR A 114 10.73 -11.20 -2.41
CA THR A 114 11.93 -10.59 -3.01
C THR A 114 11.53 -9.32 -3.77
N PRO A 115 12.21 -8.17 -3.57
CA PRO A 115 11.99 -6.98 -4.39
C PRO A 115 12.07 -7.29 -5.89
N GLY A 116 11.18 -6.67 -6.66
CA GLY A 116 11.04 -6.92 -8.10
C GLY A 116 10.18 -8.12 -8.46
N TYR A 117 9.96 -9.05 -7.52
CA TYR A 117 9.07 -10.18 -7.78
C TYR A 117 7.63 -9.71 -7.92
N GLY A 118 6.98 -10.13 -9.00
CA GLY A 118 5.65 -9.66 -9.35
C GLY A 118 4.69 -10.77 -9.76
N ARG A 119 3.44 -10.61 -9.34
CA ARG A 119 2.32 -11.52 -9.61
C ARG A 119 1.18 -10.75 -10.28
N SER A 120 0.32 -11.45 -11.02
CA SER A 120 -0.96 -10.86 -11.42
C SER A 120 -1.87 -10.71 -10.21
N LEU A 121 -2.80 -9.75 -10.26
CA LEU A 121 -3.82 -9.55 -9.24
C LEU A 121 -4.62 -10.84 -8.99
N THR A 122 -4.98 -11.59 -10.03
CA THR A 122 -5.64 -12.91 -9.89
C THR A 122 -4.81 -13.88 -9.05
N TYR A 123 -3.51 -13.99 -9.31
CA TYR A 123 -2.67 -14.92 -8.55
C TYR A 123 -2.53 -14.46 -7.10
N ALA A 124 -2.28 -13.17 -6.89
CA ALA A 124 -2.15 -12.61 -5.55
C ALA A 124 -3.44 -12.78 -4.73
N TRP A 125 -4.61 -12.62 -5.36
CA TRP A 125 -5.91 -12.86 -4.74
C TRP A 125 -6.11 -14.33 -4.33
N GLY A 126 -5.63 -15.28 -5.13
CA GLY A 126 -5.65 -16.71 -4.77
C GLY A 126 -4.81 -17.06 -3.54
N GLU A 127 -3.96 -16.16 -3.05
CA GLU A 127 -3.31 -16.35 -1.73
C GLU A 127 -4.32 -16.20 -0.57
N CYS A 128 -5.43 -15.49 -0.76
CA CYS A 128 -6.49 -15.37 0.25
C CYS A 128 -7.18 -16.71 0.54
N ASP A 129 -7.41 -17.54 -0.49
CA ASP A 129 -8.00 -18.88 -0.34
C ASP A 129 -7.18 -19.77 0.58
N LYS A 130 -5.85 -19.71 0.45
CA LYS A 130 -4.91 -20.53 1.23
C LYS A 130 -4.94 -20.19 2.72
N LEU A 131 -5.46 -19.02 3.08
CA LEU A 131 -5.58 -18.54 4.45
C LEU A 131 -6.92 -18.96 5.09
N GLY A 132 -7.77 -19.69 4.38
CA GLY A 132 -9.11 -20.05 4.86
C GLY A 132 -10.05 -18.86 4.97
N VAL A 133 -9.72 -17.74 4.31
CA VAL A 133 -10.57 -16.55 4.23
C VAL A 133 -11.68 -16.86 3.23
N LEU A 134 -12.93 -16.87 3.69
CA LEU A 134 -14.09 -17.05 2.81
C LEU A 134 -14.16 -15.88 1.83
N ILE A 135 -13.98 -16.13 0.53
CA ILE A 135 -14.02 -15.11 -0.52
C ILE A 135 -15.39 -14.94 -1.20
N PHE A 136 -16.47 -15.20 -0.46
CA PHE A 136 -17.85 -15.19 -0.96
C PHE A 136 -18.59 -13.90 -0.62
#